data_AF-A0A2R6AKX0-F1
#
_entry.id   AF-A0A2R6AKX0-F1
#
_cell.length_a   1.000
_cell.length_b   1.000
_cell.length_c   1.000
_cell.angle_alpha   90.00
_cell.angle_beta   90.00
_cell.angle_gamma   90.00
#
_symmetry.space_group_name_H-M   'P 1'
#
loop_
_entity.id
_entity.type
_entity.pdbx_description
1 polymer ?
#
loop_
_entity_poly.entity_id
_entity_poly.type
_entity_poly.pdbx_seq_one_letter_code
_entity_poly.pdbx_strand_id
1 'polypeptide(L)'
;MWAGINTWSLGTSMIAGEIKQANKIKTWLISNVLGAIVVGVLFAITAQLYLSSVGEKFFYAATYLSGTQYYKIVFPPYYSSFVILASPSVILSVIFAIGFFLGGIFYMPQNQIIASRMMLAFAFDRLAPAKLGEVSERFHVPVISTLIALLISLVSLWIYVYTNWLGFFSQLFAVAFSFLLTSIAAIIFPYRRRELYEHSPANKKIAGIPLK
;
A
#
# COMPACT_ATOMS: atom_id res chain seq x y z
N MET A 1 -8.68 -0.82 -8.68
CA MET A 1 -7.89 0.45 -8.72
C MET A 1 -8.11 1.30 -7.46
N TRP A 2 -9.34 1.49 -6.98
CA TRP A 2 -9.65 2.24 -5.73
C TRP A 2 -8.98 1.71 -4.45
N ALA A 3 -8.84 0.40 -4.31
CA ALA A 3 -8.25 -0.17 -3.10
C ALA A 3 -6.73 0.03 -2.98
N GLY A 4 -6.07 0.49 -4.05
CA GLY A 4 -4.66 0.89 -4.04
C GLY A 4 -4.43 2.15 -3.21
N ILE A 5 -5.27 3.18 -3.33
CA ILE A 5 -5.10 4.47 -2.64
C ILE A 5 -5.13 4.29 -1.11
N ASN A 6 -5.95 3.36 -0.61
CA ASN A 6 -6.02 3.01 0.81
C ASN A 6 -4.77 2.25 1.29
N THR A 7 -4.16 1.38 0.47
CA THR A 7 -2.89 0.71 0.82
C THR A 7 -1.75 1.70 1.01
N TRP A 8 -1.65 2.72 0.16
CA TRP A 8 -0.59 3.72 0.26
C TRP A 8 -0.76 4.59 1.50
N SER A 9 -2.00 4.89 1.87
CA SER A 9 -2.32 5.63 3.09
C SER A 9 -1.88 4.89 4.35
N LEU A 10 -1.95 3.55 4.39
CA LEU A 10 -1.38 2.75 5.49
C LEU A 10 0.13 2.97 5.62
N GLY A 11 0.88 2.90 4.51
CA GLY A 11 2.32 3.17 4.52
C GLY A 11 2.67 4.55 5.08
N THR A 12 1.88 5.57 4.71
CA THR A 12 2.07 6.93 5.26
C THR A 12 1.74 7.04 6.75
N SER A 13 0.81 6.23 7.26
CA SER A 13 0.48 6.22 8.69
C SER A 13 1.61 5.67 9.56
N MET A 14 2.41 4.74 9.02
CA MET A 14 3.58 4.22 9.72
C MET A 14 4.73 5.22 9.76
N ILE A 15 4.84 6.05 8.72
CA ILE A 15 5.84 7.12 8.61
C ILE A 15 5.35 8.39 9.33
N ALA A 16 4.07 8.46 9.72
CA ALA A 16 3.49 9.61 10.39
C ALA A 16 4.23 9.98 11.68
N GLY A 17 4.80 9.01 12.41
CA GLY A 17 5.60 9.26 13.60
C GLY A 17 6.89 10.06 13.34
N GLU A 18 7.38 10.08 12.09
CA GLU A 18 8.57 10.83 11.67
C GLU A 18 8.23 12.25 11.19
N ILE A 19 6.95 12.56 11.00
CA ILE A 19 6.49 13.88 10.54
C ILE A 19 6.46 14.85 11.73
N LYS A 20 7.25 15.93 11.63
CA LYS A 20 7.27 17.01 12.60
C LYS A 20 5.85 17.58 12.77
N GLN A 21 5.31 17.54 14.00
CA GLN A 21 3.93 17.93 14.37
C GLN A 21 2.80 16.93 14.06
N ALA A 22 3.10 15.65 13.81
CA ALA A 22 2.06 14.61 13.68
C ALA A 22 1.11 14.49 14.90
N ASN A 23 1.55 14.96 16.08
CA ASN A 23 0.74 15.03 17.29
C ASN A 23 -0.55 15.88 17.13
N LYS A 24 -0.62 16.75 16.12
CA LYS A 24 -1.85 17.45 15.75
C LYS A 24 -2.67 16.55 14.82
N ILE A 25 -3.58 15.75 15.39
CA ILE A 25 -4.55 14.91 14.66
C ILE A 25 -5.20 15.68 13.50
N LYS A 26 -5.54 16.95 13.70
CA LYS A 26 -6.12 17.80 12.65
C LYS A 26 -5.18 17.96 11.44
N THR A 27 -3.91 18.30 11.66
CA THR A 27 -2.94 18.49 10.58
C THR A 27 -2.68 17.18 9.85
N TRP A 28 -2.56 16.08 10.59
CA TRP A 28 -2.35 14.76 9.99
C TRP A 28 -3.55 14.28 9.16
N LEU A 29 -4.78 14.41 9.70
CA LEU A 29 -6.02 14.05 8.98
C LEU A 29 -6.20 14.92 7.74
N ILE A 30 -6.02 16.24 7.85
CA ILE A 30 -6.17 17.15 6.72
C ILE A 30 -5.14 16.82 5.63
N SER A 31 -3.87 16.63 5.98
CA SER A 31 -2.83 16.28 5.00
C SER A 31 -3.10 14.93 4.33
N ASN A 32 -3.56 13.93 5.08
CA ASN A 32 -3.85 12.60 4.52
C ASN A 32 -5.08 12.63 3.61
N VAL A 33 -6.18 13.26 4.05
CA VAL A 33 -7.41 13.39 3.27
C VAL A 33 -7.18 14.23 2.01
N LEU A 34 -6.53 15.39 2.12
CA LEU A 34 -6.21 16.21 0.96
C LEU A 34 -5.27 15.49 0.00
N GLY A 35 -4.24 14.81 0.51
CA GLY A 35 -3.35 13.99 -0.30
C GLY A 35 -4.10 12.90 -1.05
N ALA A 36 -5.00 12.17 -0.36
CA ALA A 36 -5.82 11.14 -0.97
C ALA A 36 -6.78 11.69 -2.04
N ILE A 37 -7.39 12.85 -1.80
CA ILE A 37 -8.27 13.52 -2.78
C ILE A 37 -7.47 13.95 -4.00
N VAL A 38 -6.34 14.65 -3.83
CA VAL A 38 -5.51 15.12 -4.95
C VAL A 38 -5.04 13.94 -5.80
N VAL A 39 -4.50 12.91 -5.16
CA VAL A 39 -4.04 11.70 -5.85
C VAL A 39 -5.22 10.97 -6.51
N GLY A 40 -6.36 10.87 -5.84
CA GLY A 40 -7.57 10.24 -6.39
C GLY A 40 -8.11 10.97 -7.62
N VAL A 41 -8.14 12.30 -7.60
CA VAL A 41 -8.55 13.14 -8.74
C VAL A 41 -7.57 12.97 -9.91
N LEU A 42 -6.27 12.98 -9.65
CA LEU A 42 -5.26 12.73 -10.69
C LEU A 42 -5.42 11.34 -11.31
N PHE A 43 -5.67 10.30 -10.50
CA PHE A 43 -5.97 8.96 -11.00
C PHE A 43 -7.27 8.92 -11.82
N ALA A 44 -8.32 9.62 -11.39
CA ALA A 44 -9.57 9.67 -12.15
C ALA A 44 -9.40 10.36 -13.51
N ILE A 45 -8.68 11.49 -13.54
CA ILE A 45 -8.38 12.22 -14.78
C ILE A 45 -7.56 11.34 -15.72
N THR A 46 -6.48 10.74 -15.23
CA THR A 46 -5.62 9.88 -16.06
C THR A 46 -6.38 8.65 -16.54
N ALA A 47 -7.22 8.03 -15.69
CA ALA A 47 -8.08 6.91 -16.09
C ALA A 47 -9.05 7.29 -17.20
N GLN A 48 -9.68 8.47 -17.10
CA GLN A 48 -10.58 8.96 -18.14
C GLN A 48 -9.83 9.21 -19.46
N LEU A 49 -8.67 9.88 -19.41
CA LEU A 49 -7.82 10.12 -20.58
C LEU A 49 -7.37 8.81 -21.23
N TYR A 50 -6.99 7.82 -20.42
CA TYR A 50 -6.60 6.51 -20.88
C TYR A 50 -7.75 5.79 -21.60
N LEU A 51 -8.94 5.75 -21.01
CA LEU A 51 -10.10 5.11 -21.62
C LEU A 51 -10.56 5.82 -22.89
N SER A 52 -10.43 7.15 -22.95
CA SER A 52 -10.73 7.91 -24.17
C SER A 52 -9.71 7.69 -25.29
N SER A 53 -8.43 7.48 -24.97
CA SER A 53 -7.38 7.33 -25.98
C SER A 53 -7.24 5.88 -26.47
N VAL A 54 -7.28 4.91 -25.56
CA VAL A 54 -7.17 3.47 -25.90
C VAL A 54 -8.50 2.90 -26.38
N GLY A 55 -9.61 3.48 -25.92
CA GLY A 55 -10.96 3.01 -26.19
C GLY A 55 -11.46 2.05 -25.11
N GLU A 56 -12.54 2.45 -24.45
CA GLU A 56 -13.18 1.72 -23.36
C GLU A 56 -13.57 0.28 -23.76
N LYS A 57 -14.16 0.10 -24.95
CA LYS A 57 -14.56 -1.21 -25.46
C LYS A 57 -13.36 -2.14 -25.68
N PHE A 58 -12.25 -1.61 -26.19
CA PHE A 58 -11.04 -2.39 -26.40
C PHE A 58 -10.46 -2.84 -25.06
N PHE A 59 -10.36 -1.92 -24.10
CA PHE A 59 -9.83 -2.23 -22.78
C PHE A 59 -10.67 -3.29 -22.06
N TYR A 60 -12.00 -3.16 -22.05
CA TYR A 60 -12.88 -4.16 -21.44
C TYR A 60 -12.85 -5.51 -22.15
N ALA A 61 -12.81 -5.53 -23.49
CA ALA A 61 -12.66 -6.79 -24.23
C ALA A 61 -11.32 -7.47 -23.90
N ALA A 62 -10.23 -6.71 -23.84
CA ALA A 62 -8.91 -7.22 -23.47
C ALA A 62 -8.89 -7.77 -22.04
N THR A 63 -9.48 -7.05 -21.07
CA THR A 63 -9.59 -7.53 -19.68
C THR A 63 -10.48 -8.76 -19.57
N TYR A 64 -11.59 -8.83 -20.32
CA TYR A 64 -12.49 -9.98 -20.31
C TYR A 64 -11.82 -11.25 -20.89
N LEU A 65 -11.05 -11.09 -21.96
CA LEU A 65 -10.32 -12.19 -22.57
C LEU A 65 -9.09 -12.60 -21.75
N SER A 66 -8.59 -11.74 -20.86
CA SER A 66 -7.42 -11.99 -20.01
C SER A 66 -7.54 -13.31 -19.24
N GLY A 67 -6.56 -14.20 -19.42
CA GLY A 67 -6.55 -15.52 -18.78
C GLY A 67 -7.29 -16.62 -19.56
N THR A 68 -7.83 -16.30 -20.74
CA THR A 68 -8.35 -17.29 -21.69
C THR A 68 -7.34 -17.57 -22.81
N GLN A 69 -7.50 -18.70 -23.50
CA GLN A 69 -6.71 -19.04 -24.70
C GLN A 69 -6.85 -18.03 -25.86
N TYR A 70 -7.88 -17.18 -25.82
CA TYR A 70 -8.15 -16.18 -26.85
C TYR A 70 -7.36 -14.87 -26.64
N TYR A 71 -6.71 -14.69 -25.49
CA TYR A 71 -5.86 -13.55 -25.24
C TYR A 71 -4.48 -13.75 -25.87
N LYS A 72 -4.27 -13.13 -27.05
CA LYS A 72 -3.03 -13.27 -27.84
C LYS A 72 -2.00 -12.17 -27.59
N ILE A 73 -2.32 -11.20 -26.74
CA ILE A 73 -1.41 -10.09 -26.43
C ILE A 73 -0.39 -10.57 -25.40
N VAL A 74 0.90 -10.29 -25.65
CA VAL A 74 2.02 -10.75 -24.79
C VAL A 74 1.94 -10.18 -23.37
N PHE A 75 1.43 -8.97 -23.22
CA PHE A 75 1.35 -8.27 -21.93
C PHE A 75 -0.05 -8.38 -21.33
N PRO A 76 -0.19 -8.54 -20.00
CA PRO A 76 -1.50 -8.50 -19.35
C PRO A 76 -2.17 -7.13 -19.53
N PRO A 77 -3.51 -7.04 -19.50
CA PRO A 77 -4.24 -5.80 -19.74
C PRO A 77 -4.28 -4.92 -18.49
N TYR A 78 -3.10 -4.50 -18.02
CA TYR A 78 -2.97 -3.51 -16.97
C TYR A 78 -3.13 -2.10 -17.52
N TYR A 79 -3.44 -1.17 -16.62
CA TYR A 79 -3.57 0.24 -16.92
C TYR A 79 -2.35 0.85 -17.63
N SER A 80 -1.15 0.40 -17.30
CA SER A 80 0.09 0.85 -17.94
C SER A 80 0.40 0.15 -19.27
N SER A 81 -0.21 -1.00 -19.55
CA SER A 81 0.20 -1.86 -20.67
C SER A 81 -0.14 -1.29 -22.04
N PHE A 82 -1.26 -0.59 -22.17
CA PHE A 82 -1.74 -0.07 -23.46
C PHE A 82 -1.50 1.42 -23.67
N VAL A 83 -0.78 2.08 -22.76
CA VAL A 83 -0.45 3.51 -22.90
C VAL A 83 0.40 3.76 -24.15
N ILE A 84 1.22 2.79 -24.55
CA ILE A 84 2.00 2.85 -25.80
C ILE A 84 1.10 2.83 -27.04
N LEU A 85 -0.07 2.18 -26.98
CA LEU A 85 -1.05 2.17 -28.07
C LEU A 85 -1.80 3.50 -28.19
N ALA A 86 -1.86 4.29 -27.11
CA ALA A 86 -2.54 5.57 -27.06
C ALA A 86 -1.76 6.71 -27.72
N SER A 87 -0.45 6.55 -27.97
CA SER A 87 0.41 7.59 -28.53
C SER A 87 1.20 7.08 -29.73
N PRO A 88 1.13 7.75 -30.90
CA PRO A 88 1.92 7.38 -32.07
C PRO A 88 3.41 7.76 -31.94
N SER A 89 3.80 8.53 -30.91
CA SER A 89 5.17 9.00 -30.74
C SER A 89 6.03 7.99 -29.97
N VAL A 90 7.04 7.44 -30.65
CA VAL A 90 8.05 6.54 -30.06
C VAL A 90 8.75 7.17 -28.86
N ILE A 91 9.03 8.48 -28.91
CA ILE A 91 9.72 9.20 -27.84
C ILE A 91 8.89 9.19 -26.55
N LEU A 92 7.59 9.47 -26.64
CA LEU A 92 6.68 9.45 -25.48
C LEU A 92 6.55 8.03 -24.90
N SER A 93 6.52 7.01 -25.74
CA SER A 93 6.47 5.61 -25.33
C SER A 93 7.74 5.19 -24.57
N VAL A 94 8.92 5.62 -25.02
CA VAL A 94 10.19 5.37 -24.32
C VAL A 94 10.23 6.09 -22.97
N ILE A 95 9.83 7.36 -22.91
CA ILE A 95 9.76 8.11 -21.65
C ILE A 95 8.81 7.42 -20.66
N PHE A 96 7.65 6.96 -21.13
CA PHE A 96 6.70 6.24 -20.29
C PHE A 96 7.27 4.91 -19.79
N ALA A 97 7.92 4.13 -20.65
CA ALA A 97 8.56 2.87 -20.28
C ALA A 97 9.64 3.08 -19.21
N ILE A 98 10.51 4.09 -19.39
CA ILE A 98 11.54 4.44 -18.40
C ILE A 98 10.89 4.89 -17.09
N GLY A 99 9.87 5.76 -17.14
CA GLY A 99 9.16 6.23 -15.95
C GLY A 99 8.51 5.10 -15.18
N PHE A 100 7.86 4.16 -15.87
CA PHE A 100 7.26 2.97 -15.26
C PHE A 100 8.32 2.06 -14.64
N PHE A 101 9.43 1.83 -15.33
CA PHE A 101 10.53 1.02 -14.84
C PHE A 101 11.19 1.61 -13.59
N LEU A 102 11.52 2.91 -13.62
CA LEU A 102 12.06 3.63 -12.47
C LEU A 102 11.08 3.62 -11.29
N GLY A 103 9.78 3.80 -11.55
CA GLY A 103 8.74 3.69 -10.53
C GLY A 103 8.75 2.33 -9.84
N GLY A 104 8.93 1.25 -10.60
CA GLY A 104 9.07 -0.11 -10.05
C GLY A 104 10.29 -0.27 -9.15
N ILE A 105 11.42 0.34 -9.52
CA ILE A 105 12.66 0.31 -8.71
C ILE A 105 12.47 1.01 -7.37
N PHE A 106 11.74 2.13 -7.31
CA PHE A 106 11.48 2.82 -6.04
C PHE A 106 10.46 2.10 -5.15
N TYR A 107 9.51 1.38 -5.75
CA TYR A 107 8.45 0.70 -5.02
C TYR A 107 8.95 -0.50 -4.18
N MET A 108 9.91 -1.27 -4.71
CA MET A 108 10.47 -2.44 -4.03
C MET A 108 11.17 -2.12 -2.69
N PRO A 109 12.16 -1.20 -2.63
CA PRO A 109 12.84 -0.87 -1.39
C PRO A 109 11.90 -0.18 -0.39
N GLN A 110 10.94 0.62 -0.86
CA GLN A 110 9.93 1.24 -0.01
C GLN A 110 9.19 0.20 0.85
N ASN A 111 8.71 -0.88 0.22
CA ASN A 111 7.98 -1.93 0.95
C ASN A 111 8.88 -2.69 1.92
N GLN A 112 10.15 -2.94 1.56
CA GLN A 112 11.09 -3.62 2.46
C GLN A 112 11.45 -2.78 3.69
N ILE A 113 11.56 -1.46 3.53
CA ILE A 113 11.77 -0.55 4.66
C ILE A 113 10.57 -0.57 5.61
N ILE A 114 9.34 -0.56 5.07
CA ILE A 114 8.13 -0.63 5.90
C ILE A 114 8.04 -1.95 6.67
N ALA A 115 8.31 -3.08 6.00
CA ALA A 115 8.25 -4.41 6.61
C ALA A 115 9.27 -4.57 7.77
N SER A 116 10.52 -4.14 7.56
CA SER A 116 11.57 -4.20 8.58
C SER A 116 11.26 -3.31 9.79
N ARG A 117 10.70 -2.10 9.56
CA ARG A 117 10.23 -1.20 10.63
C ARG A 117 9.08 -1.77 11.44
N MET A 118 8.14 -2.47 10.80
CA MET A 118 7.06 -3.18 11.50
C MET A 118 7.61 -4.27 12.43
N MET A 119 8.54 -5.10 11.94
CA MET A 119 9.14 -6.17 12.74
C MET A 119 9.91 -5.62 13.93
N LEU A 120 10.62 -4.50 13.74
CA LEU A 120 11.30 -3.77 14.82
C LEU A 120 10.32 -3.31 15.90
N ALA A 121 9.19 -2.71 15.51
CA ALA A 121 8.15 -2.28 16.44
C ALA A 121 7.56 -3.47 17.22
N PHE A 122 7.25 -4.58 16.55
CA PHE A 122 6.75 -5.80 17.21
C PHE A 122 7.76 -6.42 18.17
N ALA A 123 9.06 -6.31 17.89
CA ALA A 123 10.10 -6.75 18.81
C ALA A 123 10.16 -5.87 20.07
N PHE A 124 10.01 -4.54 19.94
CA PHE A 124 9.92 -3.65 21.09
C PHE A 124 8.68 -3.89 21.95
N ASP A 125 7.55 -4.22 21.32
CA ASP A 125 6.31 -4.61 22.01
C ASP A 125 6.37 -6.03 22.62
N ARG A 126 7.52 -6.72 22.50
CA ARG A 126 7.73 -8.11 22.94
C ARG A 126 6.76 -9.12 22.28
N LEU A 127 6.16 -8.75 21.15
CA LEU A 127 5.31 -9.62 20.34
C LEU A 127 6.13 -10.53 19.41
N ALA A 128 7.37 -10.13 19.11
CA ALA A 128 8.27 -10.86 18.23
C ALA A 128 9.63 -11.12 18.91
N PRO A 129 10.45 -12.07 18.41
CA PRO A 129 11.77 -12.36 18.97
C PRO A 129 12.66 -11.11 19.03
N ALA A 130 13.37 -10.91 20.14
CA ALA A 130 14.24 -9.74 20.35
C ALA A 130 15.28 -9.56 19.23
N LYS A 131 15.72 -10.65 18.58
CA LYS A 131 16.64 -10.62 17.43
C LYS A 131 16.12 -9.84 16.22
N LEU A 132 14.80 -9.70 16.07
CA LEU A 132 14.20 -8.87 15.01
C LEU A 132 14.32 -7.36 15.31
N GLY A 133 14.49 -7.00 16.58
CA GLY A 133 14.75 -5.63 17.02
C GLY A 133 16.23 -5.23 16.94
N GLU A 134 17.14 -6.16 16.59
CA GLU A 134 18.58 -5.91 16.62
C GLU A 134 19.02 -5.07 15.41
N VAL A 135 19.57 -3.89 15.69
CA VAL A 135 20.12 -2.97 14.68
C VAL A 135 21.62 -3.16 14.60
N SER A 136 22.14 -3.38 13.38
CA SER A 136 23.58 -3.54 13.18
C SER A 136 24.31 -2.22 13.38
N GLU A 137 25.38 -2.21 14.18
CA GLU A 137 26.23 -1.02 14.40
C GLU A 137 26.92 -0.53 13.11
N ARG A 138 27.25 -1.45 12.19
CA ARG A 138 27.95 -1.11 10.94
C ARG A 138 27.03 -0.44 9.92
N PHE A 139 25.81 -0.96 9.78
CA PHE A 139 24.88 -0.54 8.72
C PHE A 139 23.74 0.35 9.23
N HIS A 140 23.61 0.52 10.55
CA HIS A 140 22.56 1.32 11.19
C HIS A 140 21.13 0.92 10.77
N VAL A 141 20.95 -0.35 10.40
CA VAL A 141 19.66 -0.92 9.96
C VAL A 141 19.42 -2.30 10.60
N PRO A 142 18.16 -2.72 10.79
CA PRO A 142 17.83 -4.05 11.31
C PRO A 142 18.04 -5.12 10.23
N VAL A 143 19.28 -5.60 10.11
CA VAL A 143 19.71 -6.54 9.04
C VAL A 143 18.93 -7.84 9.12
N ILE A 144 18.72 -8.40 10.32
CA ILE A 144 18.00 -9.66 10.51
C ILE A 144 16.55 -9.55 10.02
N SER A 145 15.84 -8.49 10.42
CA SER A 145 14.46 -8.24 9.96
C SER A 145 14.39 -8.02 8.47
N THR A 146 15.37 -7.33 7.88
CA THR A 146 15.43 -7.11 6.43
C THR A 146 15.64 -8.42 5.67
N LEU A 147 16.54 -9.29 6.15
CA LEU A 147 16.78 -10.60 5.55
C LEU A 147 15.55 -11.50 5.66
N ILE A 148 14.88 -11.50 6.81
CA ILE A 148 13.65 -12.27 7.00
C ILE A 148 12.53 -11.76 6.10
N ALA A 149 12.34 -10.44 5.99
CA ALA A 149 11.39 -9.84 5.06
C ALA A 149 11.68 -10.24 3.61
N LEU A 150 12.96 -10.25 3.21
CA LEU A 150 13.40 -10.71 1.90
C LEU A 150 13.08 -12.20 1.67
N LEU A 151 13.42 -13.07 2.63
CA LEU A 151 13.11 -14.51 2.53
C LEU A 151 11.60 -14.76 2.43
N ILE A 152 10.79 -14.10 3.28
CA ILE A 152 9.33 -14.20 3.22
C ILE A 152 8.82 -13.75 1.85
N SER A 153 9.35 -12.64 1.31
CA SER A 153 8.94 -12.14 0.00
C SER A 153 9.30 -13.11 -1.15
N LEU A 154 10.48 -13.75 -1.10
CA LEU A 154 10.90 -14.73 -2.10
C LEU A 154 10.07 -16.01 -2.04
N VAL A 155 9.81 -16.52 -0.85
CA VAL A 155 8.94 -17.69 -0.66
C VAL A 155 7.52 -17.37 -1.13
N SER A 156 6.99 -16.18 -0.79
CA SER A 156 5.68 -15.74 -1.25
C SER A 156 5.61 -15.62 -2.77
N LEU A 157 6.66 -15.09 -3.40
CA LEU A 157 6.77 -15.02 -4.86
C LEU A 157 6.79 -16.42 -5.48
N TRP A 158 7.55 -17.35 -4.92
CA TRP A 158 7.60 -18.73 -5.40
C TRP A 158 6.22 -19.40 -5.31
N ILE A 159 5.54 -19.27 -4.16
CA ILE A 159 4.18 -19.79 -4.00
C ILE A 159 3.23 -19.14 -5.01
N TYR A 160 3.34 -17.83 -5.23
CA TYR A 160 2.49 -17.11 -6.17
C TYR A 160 2.69 -17.53 -7.63
N VAL A 161 3.94 -17.81 -8.04
CA VAL A 161 4.27 -18.22 -9.42
C VAL A 161 3.87 -19.67 -9.69
N TYR A 162 4.10 -20.57 -8.73
CA TYR A 162 3.94 -22.01 -8.94
C TYR A 162 2.64 -22.59 -8.40
N THR A 163 1.85 -21.83 -7.65
CA THR A 163 0.58 -22.32 -7.05
C THR A 163 -0.53 -21.27 -7.15
N ASN A 164 -1.79 -21.73 -7.16
CA ASN A 164 -2.97 -20.86 -7.09
C ASN A 164 -3.40 -20.54 -5.65
N TRP A 165 -2.64 -20.96 -4.63
CA TRP A 165 -3.05 -20.85 -3.23
C TRP A 165 -3.13 -19.41 -2.74
N LEU A 166 -2.29 -18.53 -3.28
CA LEU A 166 -2.30 -17.11 -2.95
C LEU A 166 -3.29 -16.29 -3.78
N GLY A 167 -4.03 -16.91 -4.71
CA GLY A 167 -5.04 -16.21 -5.51
C GLY A 167 -6.14 -15.55 -4.67
N PHE A 168 -6.50 -16.16 -3.53
CA PHE A 168 -7.43 -15.59 -2.56
C PHE A 168 -6.77 -14.53 -1.65
N PHE A 169 -5.51 -14.73 -1.27
CA PHE A 169 -4.70 -13.79 -0.50
C PHE A 169 -4.17 -12.64 -1.37
N SER A 170 -5.09 -11.93 -2.01
CA SER A 170 -4.76 -10.67 -2.67
C SER A 170 -4.31 -9.64 -1.62
N GLN A 171 -3.48 -8.69 -2.03
CA GLN A 171 -3.09 -7.56 -1.17
C GLN A 171 -4.31 -6.81 -0.60
N LEU A 172 -5.43 -6.80 -1.33
CA LEU A 172 -6.68 -6.19 -0.87
C LEU A 172 -7.29 -6.91 0.32
N PHE A 173 -7.22 -8.25 0.32
CA PHE A 173 -7.72 -9.05 1.43
C PHE A 173 -6.92 -8.77 2.71
N ALA A 174 -5.59 -8.78 2.62
CA ALA A 174 -4.72 -8.50 3.76
C ALA A 174 -5.01 -7.12 4.38
N VAL A 175 -5.20 -6.12 3.53
CA VAL A 175 -5.48 -4.74 3.95
C VAL A 175 -6.87 -4.62 4.57
N ALA A 176 -7.89 -5.16 3.93
CA ALA A 176 -9.25 -5.17 4.46
C ALA A 176 -9.30 -5.85 5.84
N PHE A 177 -8.59 -6.97 5.99
CA PHE A 177 -8.49 -7.68 7.25
C PHE A 177 -7.78 -6.86 8.33
N SER A 178 -6.65 -6.22 8.02
CA SER A 178 -5.96 -5.32 8.96
C SER A 178 -6.83 -4.14 9.39
N PHE A 179 -7.59 -3.54 8.47
CA PHE A 179 -8.53 -2.46 8.79
C PHE A 179 -9.67 -2.93 9.68
N LEU A 180 -10.21 -4.11 9.41
CA LEU A 180 -11.27 -4.71 10.22
C LEU A 180 -10.78 -4.92 11.67
N LEU A 181 -9.62 -5.54 11.86
CA LEU A 181 -9.04 -5.74 13.19
C LEU A 181 -8.75 -4.42 13.90
N THR A 182 -8.18 -3.44 13.19
CA THR A 182 -7.88 -2.12 13.75
C THR A 182 -9.15 -1.36 14.14
N SER A 183 -10.22 -1.52 13.38
CA SER A 183 -11.53 -0.90 13.67
C SER A 183 -12.16 -1.50 14.91
N ILE A 184 -12.14 -2.84 15.05
CA ILE A 184 -12.62 -3.52 16.26
C ILE A 184 -11.80 -3.11 17.48
N ALA A 185 -10.46 -3.09 17.37
CA ALA A 185 -9.59 -2.64 18.45
C ALA A 185 -9.89 -1.20 18.85
N ALA A 186 -10.15 -0.31 17.89
CA ALA A 186 -10.52 1.07 18.14
C ALA A 186 -11.86 1.22 18.89
N ILE A 187 -12.85 0.38 18.57
CA ILE A 187 -14.14 0.35 19.29
C ILE A 187 -13.95 -0.09 20.73
N ILE A 188 -13.11 -1.11 20.98
CA ILE A 188 -12.88 -1.67 22.32
C ILE A 188 -11.98 -0.79 23.20
N PHE A 189 -11.03 -0.07 22.58
CA PHE A 189 -10.00 0.74 23.27
C PHE A 189 -10.53 1.66 24.39
N PRO A 190 -11.56 2.50 24.18
CA PRO A 190 -12.06 3.41 25.23
C PRO A 190 -12.68 2.67 26.42
N TYR A 191 -13.19 1.45 26.22
CA TYR A 191 -13.81 0.65 27.28
C TYR A 191 -12.77 -0.14 28.08
N ARG A 192 -11.71 -0.63 27.43
CA ARG A 192 -10.70 -1.50 28.07
C ARG A 192 -9.50 -0.76 28.63
N ARG A 193 -9.15 0.40 28.06
CA ARG A 193 -7.96 1.20 28.42
C ARG A 193 -8.34 2.67 28.59
N ARG A 194 -9.34 2.92 29.44
CA ARG A 194 -9.95 4.24 29.63
C ARG A 194 -8.95 5.31 30.08
N GLU A 195 -8.04 4.98 30.99
CA GLU A 195 -6.97 5.90 31.45
C GLU A 195 -6.07 6.37 30.30
N LEU A 196 -5.65 5.44 29.43
CA LEU A 196 -4.83 5.78 28.26
C LEU A 196 -5.62 6.57 27.21
N TYR A 197 -6.92 6.28 27.07
CA TYR A 197 -7.79 7.02 26.15
C TYR A 197 -7.98 8.48 26.60
N GLU A 198 -8.20 8.70 27.91
CA GLU A 198 -8.44 10.04 28.47
C GLU A 198 -7.21 10.96 28.34
N HIS A 199 -6.00 10.41 28.39
CA HIS A 199 -4.75 11.14 28.14
C HIS A 199 -4.34 11.22 26.67
N SER A 200 -5.07 10.56 25.76
CA SER A 200 -4.76 10.57 24.34
C SER A 200 -5.29 11.84 23.63
N PRO A 201 -4.64 12.31 22.55
CA PRO A 201 -5.17 13.39 21.71
C PRO A 201 -6.52 13.05 21.03
N ALA A 202 -6.90 11.76 21.05
CA ALA A 202 -8.16 11.23 20.53
C ALA A 202 -9.31 11.27 21.56
N ASN A 203 -9.13 11.96 22.70
CA ASN A 203 -10.18 12.20 23.70
C ASN A 203 -11.22 13.22 23.23
N LYS A 204 -11.88 12.94 22.10
CA LYS A 204 -13.05 13.68 21.63
C LYS A 204 -14.27 12.79 21.78
N LYS A 205 -15.25 13.26 22.55
CA LYS A 205 -16.56 12.61 22.68
C LYS A 205 -17.56 13.48 21.92
N ILE A 206 -18.33 12.89 21.00
CA ILE A 206 -19.56 13.51 20.50
C ILE A 206 -20.70 12.60 20.92
N ALA A 207 -21.69 13.18 21.60
CA ALA A 207 -22.90 12.49 22.08
C ALA A 207 -22.63 11.25 22.98
N GLY A 208 -21.61 11.30 23.84
CA GLY A 208 -21.30 10.20 24.77
C GLY A 208 -20.57 9.00 24.14
N ILE A 209 -20.38 9.00 22.82
CA ILE A 209 -19.60 8.01 22.10
C ILE A 209 -18.18 8.55 21.90
N PRO A 210 -17.13 7.80 22.31
CA PRO A 210 -15.75 8.15 22.02
C PRO A 210 -15.51 8.13 20.51
N LEU A 211 -15.14 9.28 19.94
CA LEU A 211 -14.81 9.45 18.52
C LEU A 211 -13.30 9.55 18.35
N LYS A 212 -12.80 8.90 17.30
CA LYS A 212 -11.51 9.22 16.69
C LYS A 212 -11.62 10.54 15.92
#